data_AF-A0A9P5S0R0-F1
#
_entry.id   AF-A0A9P5S0R0-F1
#
_cell.length_a   1.000
_cell.length_b   1.000
_cell.length_c   1.000
_cell.angle_alpha   90.00
_cell.angle_beta   90.00
_cell.angle_gamma   90.00
#
_symmetry.space_group_name_H-M   'P 1'
#
loop_
_entity.id
_entity.type
_entity.pdbx_description
1 polymer ?
#
loop_
_entity_poly.entity_id
_entity_poly.type
_entity_poly.pdbx_seq_one_letter_code
_entity_poly.pdbx_strand_id
1 'polypeptide(L)'
;MSDDDDFKFADYNDRISASREPDVEAIDPAGDVAHLTQAWVDERAAPDLLQYQEQCIQRLLAKIEEQTLLIEELDPRNDTSVILSILYQTELERVKFVLRSYLRTRISKIEQFCAYVLNDGPTRKRLSKAELHYAEKYGSPPLSIFCFFTSFLRSCLVFDGD
;
A
#
# COMPACT_ATOMS: atom_id res chain seq x y z
N MET A 1 38.04 52.38 -4.40
CA MET A 1 36.74 52.57 -3.72
C MET A 1 35.70 52.75 -4.78
N SER A 2 34.92 51.68 -5.00
CA SER A 2 33.55 51.70 -5.50
C SER A 2 33.13 50.22 -5.55
N ASP A 3 32.93 49.68 -4.34
CA ASP A 3 32.14 48.48 -4.09
C ASP A 3 30.68 48.94 -4.16
N ASP A 4 29.95 48.64 -5.24
CA ASP A 4 28.50 48.84 -5.33
C ASP A 4 27.94 48.05 -6.53
N ASP A 5 27.96 46.72 -6.43
CA ASP A 5 27.08 45.83 -7.21
C ASP A 5 26.51 44.78 -6.24
N ASP A 6 25.75 45.27 -5.25
CA ASP A 6 24.94 44.45 -4.34
C ASP A 6 23.72 43.91 -5.11
N PHE A 7 23.94 42.79 -5.80
CA PHE A 7 22.93 42.06 -6.56
C PHE A 7 21.88 41.50 -5.56
N LYS A 8 20.83 42.27 -5.26
CA LYS A 8 19.73 41.88 -4.35
C LYS A 8 19.00 40.63 -4.87
N PHE A 9 19.44 39.47 -4.40
CA PHE A 9 18.80 38.16 -4.60
C PHE A 9 17.53 37.97 -3.75
N ALA A 10 17.19 38.93 -2.88
CA ALA A 10 16.22 38.73 -1.79
C ALA A 10 14.73 38.98 -2.16
N ASP A 11 14.38 39.38 -3.38
CA ASP A 11 13.00 39.85 -3.69
C ASP A 11 12.20 38.95 -4.65
N TYR A 12 12.80 37.88 -5.19
CA TYR A 12 12.05 36.99 -6.09
C TYR A 12 11.11 36.03 -5.35
N ASN A 13 11.46 35.67 -4.11
CA ASN A 13 10.71 34.68 -3.34
C ASN A 13 9.40 35.22 -2.73
N ASP A 14 9.27 36.55 -2.61
CA ASP A 14 8.13 37.17 -1.93
C ASP A 14 6.92 37.39 -2.87
N ARG A 15 7.16 37.51 -4.18
CA ARG A 15 6.08 37.63 -5.19
C ARG A 15 5.38 36.32 -5.54
N ILE A 16 6.02 35.18 -5.28
CA ILE A 16 5.44 33.84 -5.53
C ILE A 16 4.41 33.46 -4.45
N SER A 17 4.40 34.16 -3.31
CA SER A 17 3.58 33.81 -2.15
C SER A 17 2.19 34.47 -2.12
N ALA A 18 1.89 35.41 -3.03
CA ALA A 18 0.72 36.31 -2.86
C ALA A 18 -0.50 36.02 -3.76
N SER A 19 -0.50 34.97 -4.59
CA SER A 19 -1.70 34.61 -5.39
C SER A 19 -1.79 33.13 -5.76
N ARG A 20 -1.32 32.24 -4.89
CA ARG A 20 -1.71 30.83 -4.99
C ARG A 20 -3.05 30.69 -4.29
N GLU A 21 -4.13 30.78 -5.06
CA GLU A 21 -5.39 30.19 -4.63
C GLU A 21 -5.07 28.76 -4.15
N PRO A 22 -5.71 28.24 -3.09
CA PRO A 22 -5.50 26.85 -2.69
C PRO A 22 -6.04 25.95 -3.80
N ASP A 23 -5.21 25.74 -4.82
CA ASP A 23 -5.41 24.77 -5.87
C ASP A 23 -5.70 23.44 -5.16
N VAL A 24 -6.88 22.90 -5.46
CA VAL A 24 -7.31 21.52 -5.25
C VAL A 24 -6.08 20.64 -4.97
N GLU A 25 -5.92 20.16 -3.73
CA GLU A 25 -4.72 19.45 -3.24
C GLU A 25 -4.01 18.73 -4.39
N ALA A 26 -2.93 19.31 -4.90
CA ALA A 26 -2.19 18.72 -6.00
C ALA A 26 -1.68 17.36 -5.51
N ILE A 27 -2.35 16.29 -5.93
CA ILE A 27 -2.05 14.93 -5.51
C ILE A 27 -0.63 14.61 -5.99
N ASP A 28 0.32 14.62 -5.05
CA ASP A 28 1.71 14.29 -5.32
C ASP A 28 1.87 12.76 -5.29
N PRO A 29 2.07 12.10 -6.45
CA PRO A 29 2.25 10.65 -6.50
C PRO A 29 3.49 10.21 -5.72
N ALA A 30 4.55 11.04 -5.66
CA ALA A 30 5.74 10.72 -4.88
C ALA A 30 5.42 10.73 -3.37
N GLY A 31 4.62 11.70 -2.93
CA GLY A 31 4.07 11.76 -1.58
C GLY A 31 3.24 10.53 -1.21
N ASP A 32 2.37 10.06 -2.10
CA ASP A 32 1.58 8.83 -1.88
C ASP A 32 2.46 7.59 -1.78
N VAL A 33 3.50 7.46 -2.60
CA VAL A 33 4.46 6.35 -2.52
C VAL A 33 5.25 6.40 -1.21
N ALA A 34 5.69 7.59 -0.77
CA ALA A 34 6.38 7.77 0.50
C ALA A 34 5.47 7.41 1.68
N HIS A 35 4.22 7.88 1.66
CA HIS A 35 3.22 7.56 2.67
C HIS A 35 2.96 6.06 2.76
N LEU A 36 2.75 5.38 1.62
CA LEU A 36 2.54 3.93 1.61
C LEU A 36 3.78 3.17 2.07
N THR A 37 4.98 3.64 1.74
CA THR A 37 6.24 3.06 2.20
C THR A 37 6.35 3.14 3.72
N GLN A 38 6.02 4.29 4.31
CA GLN A 38 5.99 4.45 5.76
C GLN A 38 4.94 3.56 6.41
N ALA A 39 3.70 3.55 5.88
CA ALA A 39 2.64 2.69 6.37
C ALA A 39 3.02 1.19 6.31
N TRP A 40 3.79 0.78 5.30
CA TRP A 40 4.33 -0.57 5.22
C TRP A 40 5.38 -0.87 6.29
N VAL A 41 6.31 0.05 6.55
CA VAL A 41 7.30 -0.09 7.62
C VAL A 41 6.60 -0.18 8.98
N ASP A 42 5.63 0.70 9.23
CA ASP A 42 4.85 0.74 10.47
C ASP A 42 4.04 -0.55 10.65
N GLU A 43 3.40 -1.04 9.59
CA GLU A 43 2.66 -2.30 9.61
C GLU A 43 3.58 -3.47 9.94
N ARG A 44 4.82 -3.50 9.43
CA ARG A 44 5.77 -4.56 9.79
C ARG A 44 6.24 -4.50 11.25
N ALA A 45 6.33 -3.31 11.82
CA ALA A 45 6.78 -3.10 13.20
C ALA A 45 5.65 -3.30 14.23
N ALA A 46 4.40 -3.09 13.83
CA ALA A 46 3.25 -3.22 14.71
C ALA A 46 2.89 -4.70 14.97
N PRO A 47 2.59 -5.10 16.23
CA PRO A 47 2.11 -6.45 16.53
C PRO A 47 0.66 -6.67 16.09
N ASP A 48 -0.16 -5.61 16.12
CA ASP A 48 -1.57 -5.61 15.71
C ASP A 48 -1.74 -4.98 14.32
N LEU A 49 -2.91 -5.19 13.70
CA LEU A 49 -3.23 -4.67 12.38
C LEU A 49 -3.55 -3.17 12.44
N LEU A 50 -2.86 -2.37 11.62
CA LEU A 50 -3.09 -0.92 11.53
C LEU A 50 -4.28 -0.58 10.62
N GLN A 51 -4.65 0.70 10.57
CA GLN A 51 -5.72 1.18 9.69
C GLN A 51 -5.34 1.00 8.21
N TYR A 52 -6.22 0.35 7.44
CA TYR A 52 -6.04 0.20 6.00
C TYR A 52 -6.05 1.57 5.29
N GLN A 53 -5.01 1.82 4.48
CA GLN A 53 -4.80 3.06 3.74
C GLN A 53 -5.59 3.09 2.42
N GLU A 54 -6.92 3.04 2.48
CA GLU A 54 -7.79 2.89 1.30
C GLU A 54 -7.58 3.97 0.24
N GLN A 55 -7.63 5.24 0.65
CA GLN A 55 -7.54 6.37 -0.29
C GLN A 55 -6.18 6.42 -0.99
N CYS A 56 -5.09 6.20 -0.25
CA CYS A 56 -3.74 6.19 -0.82
C CYS A 56 -3.58 5.05 -1.84
N ILE A 57 -4.06 3.84 -1.50
CA ILE A 57 -4.01 2.68 -2.41
C ILE A 57 -4.84 2.93 -3.67
N GLN A 58 -6.04 3.48 -3.55
CA GLN A 58 -6.89 3.80 -4.71
C GLN A 58 -6.22 4.81 -5.64
N ARG A 59 -5.63 5.89 -5.09
CA ARG A 59 -4.88 6.88 -5.88
C ARG A 59 -3.68 6.26 -6.59
N LEU A 60 -2.89 5.46 -5.88
CA LEU A 60 -1.72 4.80 -6.46
C LEU A 60 -2.09 3.81 -7.56
N LEU A 61 -3.15 3.02 -7.38
CA LEU A 61 -3.63 2.10 -8.42
C LEU A 61 -4.06 2.86 -9.68
N ALA A 62 -4.80 3.96 -9.54
CA ALA A 62 -5.18 4.81 -10.67
C ALA A 62 -3.96 5.41 -11.38
N LYS A 63 -2.95 5.87 -10.63
CA LYS A 63 -1.70 6.39 -11.20
C LYS A 63 -0.86 5.33 -11.90
N ILE A 64 -0.82 4.11 -11.37
CA ILE A 64 -0.17 2.97 -12.03
C ILE A 64 -0.84 2.68 -13.38
N GLU A 65 -2.16 2.71 -13.45
CA GLU A 65 -2.91 2.49 -14.70
C GLU A 65 -2.64 3.61 -15.72
N GLU A 66 -2.76 4.87 -15.30
CA GLU A 66 -2.45 6.05 -16.12
C GLU A 66 -1.03 5.99 -16.70
N GLN A 67 -0.02 5.74 -15.86
CA GLN A 67 1.36 5.67 -16.30
C GLN A 67 1.66 4.45 -17.17
N THR A 68 0.92 3.34 -17.00
CA THR A 68 1.04 2.17 -17.89
C THR A 68 0.61 2.54 -19.32
N LEU A 69 -0.51 3.25 -19.47
CA LEU A 69 -0.99 3.71 -20.78
C LEU A 69 0.01 4.69 -21.44
N LEU A 70 0.55 5.63 -20.66
CA LEU A 70 1.55 6.58 -21.18
C LEU A 70 2.82 5.88 -21.69
N ILE A 71 3.24 4.78 -21.07
CA ILE A 71 4.39 4.00 -21.54
C ILE A 71 4.07 3.30 -22.86
N GLU A 72 2.84 2.81 -23.04
CA GLU A 72 2.38 2.16 -24.27
C GLU A 72 2.31 3.12 -25.46
N GLU A 73 2.12 4.42 -25.21
CA GLU A 73 2.09 5.48 -26.22
C GLU A 73 3.48 5.91 -26.72
N LEU A 74 4.56 5.54 -26.03
CA LEU A 74 5.93 5.93 -26.40
C LEU A 74 6.38 5.23 -27.69
N ASP A 75 6.88 6.00 -28.66
CA ASP A 75 7.38 5.46 -29.94
C ASP A 75 8.64 4.59 -29.74
N PRO A 76 8.59 3.28 -30.03
CA PRO A 76 9.74 2.37 -29.87
C PRO A 76 10.87 2.63 -30.88
N ARG A 77 10.67 3.49 -31.88
CA ARG A 77 11.70 3.84 -32.89
C ARG A 77 12.58 5.00 -32.48
N ASN A 78 12.21 5.73 -31.42
CA ASN A 78 12.99 6.83 -30.89
C ASN A 78 13.84 6.35 -29.71
N ASP A 79 15.18 6.39 -29.84
CA ASP A 79 16.13 5.98 -28.81
C ASP A 79 15.87 6.66 -27.45
N THR A 80 15.45 7.93 -27.46
CA THR A 80 15.10 8.66 -26.23
C THR A 80 13.85 8.08 -25.59
N SER A 81 12.82 7.76 -26.39
CA SER A 81 11.58 7.14 -25.91
C SER A 81 11.83 5.74 -25.35
N VAL A 82 12.77 4.98 -25.91
CA VAL A 82 13.18 3.67 -25.39
C VAL A 82 13.83 3.82 -24.00
N ILE A 83 14.72 4.80 -23.82
CA ILE A 83 15.33 5.05 -22.52
C ILE A 83 14.28 5.47 -21.48
N LEU A 84 13.35 6.36 -21.87
CA LEU A 84 12.27 6.81 -20.99
C LEU A 84 11.30 5.68 -20.63
N SER A 85 10.95 4.81 -21.57
CA SER A 85 10.05 3.68 -21.32
C SER A 85 10.66 2.69 -20.31
N ILE A 86 11.95 2.38 -20.44
CA ILE A 86 12.68 1.54 -19.47
C ILE A 86 12.66 2.18 -18.06
N LEU A 87 12.92 3.48 -17.98
CA LEU A 87 12.91 4.21 -16.70
C LEU A 87 11.52 4.20 -16.05
N TYR A 88 10.47 4.50 -16.81
CA TYR A 88 9.10 4.48 -16.29
C TYR A 88 8.63 3.07 -15.91
N GLN A 89 8.98 2.05 -16.69
CA GLN A 89 8.69 0.65 -16.33
C GLN A 89 9.37 0.26 -15.03
N THR A 90 10.65 0.61 -14.87
CA THR A 90 11.41 0.32 -13.65
C THR A 90 10.78 1.01 -12.43
N GLU A 91 10.35 2.26 -12.57
CA GLU A 91 9.71 2.98 -11.47
C GLU A 91 8.33 2.37 -11.13
N LEU A 92 7.54 2.01 -12.13
CA LEU A 92 6.28 1.29 -11.92
C LEU A 92 6.48 -0.01 -11.16
N GLU A 93 7.53 -0.76 -11.46
CA GLU A 93 7.85 -2.00 -10.74
C GLU A 93 8.19 -1.74 -9.27
N ARG A 94 8.94 -0.67 -8.97
CA ARG A 94 9.25 -0.26 -7.60
C ARG A 94 7.98 0.10 -6.81
N VAL A 95 7.08 0.88 -7.40
CA VAL A 95 5.80 1.23 -6.76
C VAL A 95 4.93 -0.01 -6.54
N LYS A 96 4.80 -0.87 -7.56
CA LYS A 96 4.07 -2.15 -7.44
C LYS A 96 4.68 -3.06 -6.39
N PHE A 97 6.01 -3.04 -6.20
CA PHE A 97 6.68 -3.80 -5.15
C PHE A 97 6.25 -3.32 -3.75
N VAL A 98 6.24 -2.01 -3.50
CA VAL A 98 5.79 -1.44 -2.22
C VAL A 98 4.33 -1.82 -1.93
N LEU A 99 3.45 -1.65 -2.92
CA LEU A 99 2.03 -1.99 -2.81
C LEU A 99 1.82 -3.46 -2.45
N ARG A 100 2.46 -4.38 -3.19
CA ARG A 100 2.37 -5.81 -2.91
C ARG A 100 2.95 -6.15 -1.53
N SER A 101 4.06 -5.52 -1.15
CA SER A 101 4.70 -5.76 0.15
C SER A 101 3.81 -5.36 1.31
N TYR A 102 3.17 -4.19 1.23
CA TYR A 102 2.18 -3.73 2.19
C TYR A 102 1.01 -4.72 2.34
N LEU A 103 0.37 -5.10 1.22
CA LEU A 103 -0.77 -6.00 1.24
C LEU A 103 -0.41 -7.40 1.76
N ARG A 104 0.76 -7.94 1.36
CA ARG A 104 1.22 -9.26 1.83
C ARG A 104 1.49 -9.27 3.33
N THR A 105 2.10 -8.21 3.87
CA THR A 105 2.31 -8.08 5.32
C THR A 105 0.97 -8.13 6.07
N ARG A 106 -0.04 -7.42 5.57
CA ARG A 106 -1.38 -7.40 6.19
C ARG A 106 -2.10 -8.73 6.10
N ILE A 107 -2.10 -9.38 4.92
CA ILE A 107 -2.70 -10.71 4.75
C ILE A 107 -2.06 -11.71 5.72
N SER A 108 -0.74 -11.69 5.86
CA SER A 108 -0.03 -12.59 6.79
C SER A 108 -0.46 -12.38 8.25
N LYS A 109 -0.71 -11.12 8.67
CA LYS A 109 -1.27 -10.84 10.01
C LYS A 109 -2.70 -11.31 10.15
N ILE A 110 -3.53 -11.12 9.13
CA ILE A 110 -4.93 -11.59 9.12
C ILE A 110 -4.98 -13.11 9.29
N GLU A 111 -4.09 -13.85 8.62
CA GLU A 111 -3.99 -15.31 8.75
C GLU A 111 -3.57 -15.73 10.16
N GLN A 112 -2.58 -15.05 10.75
CA GLN A 112 -2.10 -15.34 12.10
C GLN A 112 -3.13 -15.07 13.18
N PHE A 113 -3.92 -14.00 13.02
CA PHE A 113 -4.89 -13.54 14.03
C PHE A 113 -6.35 -13.63 13.56
N CYS A 114 -6.67 -14.55 12.65
CA CYS A 114 -7.98 -14.61 11.96
C CYS A 114 -9.17 -14.60 12.93
N ALA A 115 -9.14 -15.46 13.97
CA ALA A 115 -10.21 -15.54 14.96
C ALA A 115 -10.39 -14.24 15.75
N TYR A 116 -9.30 -13.54 16.06
CA TYR A 116 -9.35 -12.25 16.74
C TYR A 116 -9.95 -11.18 15.81
N VAL A 117 -9.47 -11.09 14.58
CA VAL A 117 -9.91 -10.13 13.56
C VAL A 117 -11.41 -10.24 13.25
N LEU A 118 -11.97 -11.45 13.21
CA LEU A 118 -13.39 -11.67 12.91
C LEU A 118 -14.32 -11.36 14.10
N ASN A 119 -13.85 -11.57 15.33
CA ASN A 119 -14.64 -11.37 16.54
C ASN A 119 -14.52 -9.94 17.10
N ASP A 120 -13.41 -9.26 16.85
CA ASP A 120 -13.16 -7.92 17.36
C ASP A 120 -13.67 -6.83 16.41
N GLY A 121 -14.73 -6.13 16.84
CA GLY A 121 -15.37 -5.05 16.08
C GLY A 121 -14.43 -3.90 15.64
N PRO A 122 -13.58 -3.33 16.51
CA PRO A 122 -12.67 -2.26 16.11
C PRO A 122 -11.60 -2.74 15.12
N THR A 123 -11.02 -3.92 15.31
CA THR A 123 -10.06 -4.49 14.34
C THR A 123 -10.72 -4.73 12.98
N ARG A 124 -11.94 -5.25 12.96
CA ARG A 124 -12.72 -5.46 11.72
C ARG A 124 -12.93 -4.17 10.91
N LYS A 125 -13.04 -3.01 11.55
CA LYS A 125 -13.17 -1.70 10.87
C LYS A 125 -11.87 -1.22 10.22
N ARG A 126 -10.72 -1.75 10.63
CA ARG A 126 -9.41 -1.41 10.06
C ARG A 126 -9.09 -2.18 8.78
N LEU A 127 -9.90 -3.17 8.42
CA LEU A 127 -9.73 -3.99 7.22
C LEU A 127 -10.37 -3.35 5.99
N SER A 128 -9.80 -3.61 4.83
CA SER A 128 -10.51 -3.39 3.57
C SER A 128 -11.65 -4.41 3.38
N LYS A 129 -12.61 -4.10 2.50
CA LYS A 129 -13.69 -5.05 2.14
C LYS A 129 -13.14 -6.37 1.59
N ALA A 130 -12.08 -6.30 0.79
CA ALA A 130 -11.42 -7.48 0.23
C ALA A 130 -10.70 -8.32 1.30
N GLU A 131 -10.03 -7.65 2.24
CA GLU A 131 -9.39 -8.30 3.39
C GLU A 131 -10.40 -8.99 4.30
N LEU A 132 -11.54 -8.36 4.55
CA LEU A 132 -12.62 -8.92 5.35
C LEU A 132 -13.22 -10.16 4.67
N HIS A 133 -13.50 -10.07 3.37
CA HIS A 133 -13.98 -11.23 2.60
C HIS A 133 -12.97 -12.38 2.61
N TYR A 134 -11.67 -12.07 2.49
CA TYR A 134 -10.60 -13.05 2.61
C TYR A 134 -10.59 -13.71 4.00
N ALA A 135 -10.68 -12.93 5.07
CA ALA A 135 -10.68 -13.42 6.44
C ALA A 135 -11.89 -14.33 6.73
N GLU A 136 -13.10 -13.96 6.29
CA GLU A 136 -14.31 -14.77 6.46
C GLU A 136 -14.18 -16.13 5.75
N LYS A 137 -13.63 -16.13 4.54
CA LYS A 137 -13.37 -17.36 3.78
C LYS A 137 -12.28 -18.20 4.43
N TYR A 138 -11.22 -17.58 4.93
CA TYR A 138 -10.11 -18.27 5.60
C TYR A 138 -10.55 -18.89 6.94
N GLY A 139 -11.38 -18.19 7.71
CA GLY A 139 -11.92 -18.65 8.98
C GLY A 139 -13.01 -19.74 8.87
N SER A 140 -13.54 -19.97 7.67
CA SER A 140 -14.44 -21.10 7.37
C SER A 140 -13.63 -22.23 6.70
N PRO A 141 -12.94 -23.09 7.48
CA PRO A 141 -12.16 -24.16 6.89
C PRO A 141 -13.06 -25.09 6.07
N PRO A 142 -12.60 -25.59 4.91
CA PRO A 142 -13.35 -26.59 4.16
C PRO A 142 -13.61 -27.82 5.03
N LEU A 143 -14.81 -28.39 4.89
CA LEU A 143 -15.30 -29.55 5.67
C LEU A 143 -14.29 -30.71 5.76
N SER A 144 -13.38 -30.86 4.78
CA SER A 144 -12.31 -31.86 4.77
C SER A 144 -11.27 -31.68 5.89
N ILE A 145 -10.87 -30.44 6.20
CA ILE A 145 -9.91 -30.12 7.27
C ILE A 145 -10.61 -30.21 8.63
N PHE A 146 -11.88 -29.80 8.71
CA PHE A 146 -12.68 -29.89 9.93
C PHE A 146 -12.89 -31.35 10.35
N CYS A 147 -13.16 -32.26 9.42
CA CYS A 147 -13.24 -33.70 9.69
C CYS A 147 -11.89 -34.28 10.15
N PHE A 148 -10.76 -33.84 9.58
CA PHE A 148 -9.44 -34.31 10.00
C PHE A 148 -9.10 -33.83 11.42
N PHE A 149 -9.34 -32.56 11.74
CA PHE A 149 -9.01 -31.97 13.03
C PHE A 149 -9.94 -32.47 14.15
N THR A 150 -11.24 -32.65 13.86
CA THR A 150 -12.19 -33.25 14.82
C THR A 150 -11.96 -34.75 15.01
N SER A 151 -11.64 -35.51 13.95
CA SER A 151 -11.31 -36.93 14.08
C SER A 151 -10.00 -37.13 14.84
N PHE A 152 -8.99 -36.29 14.61
CA PHE A 152 -7.72 -36.34 15.32
C PHE A 152 -7.87 -35.99 16.82
N LEU A 153 -8.54 -34.87 17.14
CA LEU A 153 -8.80 -34.48 18.54
C LEU A 153 -9.74 -35.46 19.27
N ARG A 154 -10.71 -36.06 18.58
CA ARG A 154 -11.59 -37.10 19.14
C ARG A 154 -10.86 -38.43 19.35
N SER A 155 -9.85 -38.74 18.55
CA SER A 155 -9.00 -39.92 18.77
C SER A 155 -7.99 -39.73 19.91
N CYS A 156 -7.55 -38.50 20.18
CA CYS A 156 -6.63 -38.20 21.29
C CYS A 156 -7.32 -38.04 22.66
N LEU A 157 -8.64 -37.82 22.72
CA LEU A 157 -9.41 -37.65 23.98
C LEU A 157 -10.10 -38.93 24.49
N VAL A 158 -9.88 -40.09 23.86
CA VAL A 158 -10.51 -41.38 24.26
C VAL A 158 -9.52 -42.35 24.92
N PHE A 159 -8.30 -41.91 25.25
CA PHE A 159 -7.28 -42.76 25.88
C PHE A 159 -6.82 -42.22 27.23
N ASP A 160 -7.74 -42.12 28.20
CA ASP A 160 -7.43 -42.11 29.63
C ASP A 160 -8.71 -42.50 30.39
N GLY A 161 -8.86 -43.81 30.66
CA GLY A 161 -10.02 -44.33 31.36
C GLY A 161 -10.14 -45.85 31.27
N ASP A 162 -9.12 -46.56 31.78
CA ASP A 162 -9.26 -47.85 32.50
C ASP A 162 -7.94 -48.17 33.23
#